data_AF-A0A0K8J5H6-F1
#
_entry.id   AF-A0A0K8J5H6-F1
#
_cell.length_a   1.000
_cell.length_b   1.000
_cell.length_c   1.000
_cell.angle_alpha   90.00
_cell.angle_beta   90.00
_cell.angle_gamma   90.00
#
_symmetry.space_group_name_H-M   'P 1'
#
loop_
_entity.id
_entity.type
_entity.pdbx_description
1 polymer ?
#
loop_
_entity_poly.entity_id
_entity_poly.type
_entity_poly.pdbx_seq_one_letter_code
_entity_poly.pdbx_strand_id
1 'polypeptide(L)'
;MTFVYKHLLEMKRSSRFIFIDGNSIFIAISVGIASKFIEHNTVSIYITLGTLIYMQYFTTTFGRLKTELLKPYIYMIPESSFKKILAASASSIFKPCVDSILIFGIMAVVGGVDILQCIFMALAYSASGFLFVGLSVVYQRLLNDQPNKIAQVFIGIYLLILVLAPGVAASVLITVYVLPESLIFLSTLPYTIVSMLIAFIMFFACRNLLDRSDYSERI
;
A
#
# COMPACT_ATOMS: atom_id res chain seq x y z
N MET A 1 0.27 -21.87 7.28
CA MET A 1 -0.77 -21.25 8.13
C MET A 1 -0.25 -20.92 9.54
N THR A 2 0.65 -21.74 10.13
CA THR A 2 1.22 -21.50 11.47
C THR A 2 2.15 -20.29 11.55
N PHE A 3 2.88 -19.97 10.47
CA PHE A 3 3.79 -18.82 10.43
C PHE A 3 3.06 -17.46 10.44
N VAL A 4 1.97 -17.33 9.68
CA VAL A 4 1.11 -16.12 9.68
C VAL A 4 0.55 -15.89 11.09
N TYR A 5 0.07 -16.94 11.75
CA TYR A 5 -0.45 -16.85 13.10
C TYR A 5 0.61 -16.43 14.12
N LYS A 6 1.83 -16.95 14.01
CA LYS A 6 2.96 -16.53 14.86
C LYS A 6 3.34 -15.06 14.63
N HIS A 7 3.37 -14.62 13.37
CA HIS A 7 3.62 -13.21 13.03
C HIS A 7 2.55 -12.28 13.59
N LEU A 8 1.27 -12.65 13.48
CA LEU A 8 0.15 -11.90 14.06
C LEU A 8 0.23 -11.84 15.60
N LEU A 9 0.69 -12.92 16.25
CA LEU A 9 0.94 -12.96 17.69
C LEU A 9 2.12 -12.09 18.13
N GLU A 10 3.21 -12.06 17.36
CA GLU A 10 4.34 -11.15 17.62
C GLU A 10 3.94 -9.68 17.43
N MET A 11 3.09 -9.38 16.44
CA MET A 11 2.50 -8.05 16.28
C MET A 11 1.63 -7.67 17.48
N LYS A 12 0.80 -8.60 17.98
CA LYS A 12 -0.01 -8.41 19.19
C LYS A 12 0.83 -8.15 20.45
N ARG A 13 2.05 -8.71 20.53
CA ARG A 13 2.96 -8.49 21.66
C ARG A 13 3.68 -7.13 21.58
N SER A 14 3.82 -6.56 20.38
CA SER A 14 4.52 -5.29 20.16
C SER A 14 3.64 -4.04 20.31
N SER A 15 2.32 -4.14 20.15
CA SER A 15 1.41 -2.99 20.27
C SER A 15 0.04 -3.38 20.83
N ARG A 16 -0.57 -2.50 21.65
CA ARG A 16 -1.88 -2.73 22.30
C ARG A 16 -3.04 -2.78 21.29
N PHE A 17 -2.87 -2.16 20.11
CA PHE A 17 -3.73 -2.28 18.94
C PHE A 17 -2.90 -2.81 17.75
N ILE A 18 -3.35 -3.90 17.13
CA ILE A 18 -2.54 -4.73 16.23
C ILE A 18 -2.19 -4.00 14.90
N PHE A 19 -3.01 -3.03 14.47
CA PHE A 19 -2.87 -2.36 13.17
C PHE A 19 -2.89 -0.82 13.24
N ILE A 20 -3.41 -0.26 14.34
CA ILE A 20 -3.52 1.19 14.57
C ILE A 20 -2.23 1.67 15.24
N ASP A 21 -1.35 2.28 14.46
CA ASP A 21 -0.15 2.95 14.97
C ASP A 21 -0.45 4.43 15.24
N GLY A 22 0.36 5.11 16.06
CA GLY A 22 0.20 6.55 16.32
C GLY A 22 0.08 7.38 15.03
N ASN A 23 0.83 7.02 13.98
CA ASN A 23 0.74 7.67 12.67
C ASN A 23 -0.65 7.55 12.00
N SER A 24 -1.33 6.40 12.13
CA SER A 24 -2.69 6.23 11.59
C SER A 24 -3.70 7.15 12.29
N ILE A 25 -3.53 7.35 13.61
CA ILE A 25 -4.36 8.25 14.42
C ILE A 25 -4.09 9.70 14.02
N PHE A 26 -2.83 10.08 13.83
CA PHE A 26 -2.48 11.43 13.36
C PHE A 26 -3.06 11.74 11.98
N ILE A 27 -2.99 10.80 11.04
CA ILE A 27 -3.59 10.95 9.70
C ILE A 27 -5.12 11.02 9.79
N ALA A 28 -5.74 10.18 10.62
CA ALA A 28 -7.18 10.21 10.83
C ALA A 28 -7.67 11.56 11.39
N ILE A 29 -6.96 12.13 12.36
CA ILE A 29 -7.27 13.45 12.93
C ILE A 29 -7.03 14.56 11.90
N SER A 30 -5.92 14.51 11.16
CA SER A 30 -5.61 15.54 10.16
C SER A 30 -6.64 15.56 9.04
N VAL A 31 -7.13 14.39 8.60
CA VAL A 31 -8.22 14.28 7.63
C VAL A 31 -9.53 14.80 8.20
N GLY A 32 -9.85 14.46 9.45
CA GLY A 32 -11.07 14.99 10.10
C GLY A 32 -11.08 16.51 10.19
N ILE A 33 -9.94 17.13 10.47
CA ILE A 33 -9.80 18.60 10.49
C ILE A 33 -9.88 19.15 9.06
N ALA A 34 -9.10 18.60 8.13
CA ALA A 34 -9.07 19.04 6.73
C ALA A 34 -10.46 18.95 6.08
N SER A 35 -11.21 17.90 6.37
CA SER A 35 -12.56 17.68 5.84
C SER A 35 -13.58 18.75 6.26
N LYS A 36 -13.34 19.50 7.34
CA LYS A 36 -14.17 20.66 7.71
C LYS A 36 -13.83 21.94 6.95
N PHE A 37 -12.59 22.07 6.50
CA PHE A 37 -12.11 23.26 5.78
C PHE A 37 -12.22 23.12 4.26
N ILE A 38 -12.42 21.90 3.78
CA ILE A 38 -12.57 21.59 2.37
C ILE A 38 -14.02 21.84 1.96
N GLU A 39 -14.22 22.71 0.98
CA GLU A 39 -15.50 22.83 0.29
C GLU A 39 -15.89 21.46 -0.30
N HIS A 40 -17.17 21.08 -0.21
CA HIS A 40 -17.73 19.81 -0.70
C HIS A 40 -17.76 19.70 -2.24
N ASN A 41 -16.70 20.14 -2.90
CA ASN A 41 -16.49 19.98 -4.32
C ASN A 41 -15.96 18.56 -4.59
N THR A 42 -16.38 17.94 -5.68
CA THR A 42 -15.92 16.60 -6.07
C THR A 42 -14.40 16.57 -6.25
N VAL A 43 -13.83 17.63 -6.82
CA VAL A 43 -12.39 17.76 -7.08
C VAL A 43 -11.57 17.76 -5.79
N SER A 44 -12.02 18.46 -4.75
CA SER A 44 -11.29 18.56 -3.48
C SER A 44 -11.23 17.21 -2.77
N ILE A 45 -12.31 16.43 -2.82
CA ILE A 45 -12.38 15.07 -2.27
C ILE A 45 -11.35 14.16 -2.96
N TYR A 46 -11.22 14.20 -4.29
CA TYR A 46 -10.20 13.40 -4.99
C TYR A 46 -8.77 13.86 -4.70
N ILE A 47 -8.55 15.17 -4.50
CA ILE A 47 -7.24 15.69 -4.09
C ILE A 47 -6.86 15.13 -2.71
N THR A 48 -7.79 15.03 -1.76
CA THR A 48 -7.50 14.42 -0.45
C THR A 48 -7.11 12.94 -0.57
N LEU A 49 -7.72 12.19 -1.48
CA LEU A 49 -7.30 10.82 -1.75
C LEU A 49 -5.87 10.77 -2.29
N GLY A 50 -5.53 11.67 -3.21
CA GLY A 50 -4.17 11.78 -3.76
C GLY A 50 -3.13 12.08 -2.67
N THR A 51 -3.41 13.01 -1.77
CA THR A 51 -2.49 13.34 -0.66
C THR A 51 -2.37 12.19 0.34
N LEU A 52 -3.44 11.45 0.60
CA LEU A 52 -3.41 10.26 1.45
C LEU A 52 -2.58 9.13 0.84
N ILE A 53 -2.72 8.86 -0.45
CA ILE A 53 -1.91 7.86 -1.18
C ILE A 53 -0.44 8.27 -1.17
N TYR A 54 -0.14 9.55 -1.35
CA TYR A 54 1.22 10.07 -1.26
C TYR A 54 1.84 9.81 0.13
N MET A 55 1.13 10.12 1.22
CA MET A 55 1.60 9.82 2.57
C MET A 55 1.72 8.31 2.83
N GLN A 56 0.81 7.51 2.27
CA GLN A 56 0.82 6.05 2.37
C GLN A 56 2.07 5.43 1.73
N TYR A 57 2.57 6.00 0.64
CA TYR A 57 3.78 5.52 -0.02
C TYR A 57 4.99 5.55 0.92
N PHE A 58 5.24 6.68 1.60
CA PHE A 58 6.37 6.81 2.51
C PHE A 58 6.25 5.86 3.70
N THR A 59 5.07 5.80 4.30
CA THR A 59 4.83 4.96 5.48
C THR A 59 4.98 3.46 5.16
N THR A 60 4.61 3.03 3.94
CA THR A 60 4.72 1.65 3.50
C THR A 60 6.16 1.30 3.08
N THR A 61 6.84 2.19 2.35
CA THR A 61 8.20 1.95 1.83
C THR A 61 9.27 1.95 2.94
N PHE A 62 9.13 2.83 3.93
CA PHE A 62 9.96 2.82 5.14
C PHE A 62 9.41 1.88 6.24
N GLY A 63 8.37 1.11 5.91
CA GLY A 63 7.64 0.28 6.85
C GLY A 63 8.37 -0.99 7.27
N ARG A 64 7.70 -1.72 8.18
CA ARG A 64 8.21 -2.92 8.87
C ARG A 64 8.65 -4.03 7.93
N LEU A 65 8.06 -4.14 6.74
CA LEU A 65 8.39 -5.16 5.75
C LEU A 65 9.88 -5.16 5.37
N LYS A 66 10.49 -3.97 5.22
CA LYS A 66 11.92 -3.86 4.95
C LYS A 66 12.77 -4.37 6.10
N THR A 67 12.41 -3.99 7.32
CA THR A 67 13.15 -4.39 8.53
C THR A 67 12.98 -5.87 8.86
N GLU A 68 11.84 -6.46 8.52
CA GLU A 68 11.58 -7.88 8.71
C GLU A 68 12.38 -8.73 7.73
N LEU A 69 12.38 -8.39 6.44
CA LEU A 69 13.08 -9.15 5.40
C LEU A 69 14.62 -9.09 5.50
N LEU A 70 15.16 -8.13 6.24
CA LEU A 70 16.59 -8.05 6.59
C LEU A 70 16.99 -8.99 7.75
N LYS A 71 16.05 -9.61 8.47
CA LYS A 71 16.40 -10.44 9.63
C LYS A 71 16.91 -11.82 9.20
N PRO A 72 18.07 -12.28 9.72
CA PRO A 72 18.64 -13.59 9.37
C PRO A 72 17.72 -14.78 9.65
N TYR A 73 16.87 -14.67 10.68
CA TYR A 73 15.96 -15.73 11.10
C TYR A 73 14.95 -16.14 10.02
N ILE A 74 14.58 -15.25 9.09
CA ILE A 74 13.63 -15.57 8.01
C ILE A 74 14.22 -16.62 7.04
N TYR A 75 15.54 -16.61 6.84
CA TYR A 75 16.23 -17.55 5.95
C TYR A 75 16.31 -18.96 6.56
N MET A 76 16.43 -19.07 7.88
CA MET A 76 16.60 -20.35 8.58
C MET A 76 15.34 -21.23 8.65
N ILE A 77 14.17 -20.72 8.25
CA ILE A 77 12.90 -21.46 8.34
C ILE A 77 12.76 -22.41 7.14
N PRO A 78 12.50 -23.72 7.32
CA PRO A 78 12.37 -24.67 6.22
C PRO A 78 10.96 -24.61 5.58
N GLU A 79 10.58 -23.44 5.05
CA GLU A 79 9.38 -23.25 4.22
C GLU A 79 9.75 -22.69 2.85
N SER A 80 8.89 -22.91 1.84
CA SER A 80 9.07 -22.35 0.51
C SER A 80 9.13 -20.81 0.55
N SER A 81 10.12 -20.21 -0.12
CA SER A 81 10.38 -18.78 -0.24
C SER A 81 9.14 -17.91 -0.48
N PHE A 82 8.26 -18.34 -1.38
CA PHE A 82 7.02 -17.62 -1.69
C PHE A 82 6.06 -17.50 -0.48
N LYS A 83 5.94 -18.54 0.34
CA LYS A 83 5.07 -18.53 1.53
C LYS A 83 5.60 -17.60 2.62
N LYS A 84 6.92 -17.50 2.76
CA LYS A 84 7.58 -16.55 3.68
C LYS A 84 7.29 -15.11 3.29
N ILE A 85 7.49 -14.77 2.01
CA ILE A 85 7.23 -13.44 1.48
C ILE A 85 5.76 -13.09 1.64
N LEU A 86 4.84 -13.95 1.22
CA LEU A 86 3.41 -13.70 1.36
C LEU A 86 2.98 -13.51 2.83
N ALA A 87 3.54 -14.29 3.75
CA ALA A 87 3.19 -14.16 5.16
C ALA A 87 3.77 -12.89 5.80
N ALA A 88 4.98 -12.48 5.43
CA ALA A 88 5.56 -11.21 5.85
C ALA A 88 4.81 -10.02 5.22
N SER A 89 4.38 -10.13 3.96
CA SER A 89 3.58 -9.11 3.28
C SER A 89 2.15 -9.03 3.79
N ALA A 90 1.56 -10.13 4.27
CA ALA A 90 0.20 -10.16 4.78
C ALA A 90 -0.02 -9.16 5.92
N SER A 91 0.93 -9.05 6.86
CA SER A 91 0.85 -8.07 7.96
C SER A 91 0.79 -6.63 7.47
N SER A 92 1.58 -6.32 6.43
CA SER A 92 1.68 -4.99 5.83
C SER A 92 0.50 -4.66 4.91
N ILE A 93 -0.17 -5.69 4.39
CA ILE A 93 -1.39 -5.60 3.57
C ILE A 93 -2.61 -5.23 4.44
N PHE A 94 -2.74 -5.83 5.62
CA PHE A 94 -3.92 -5.59 6.47
C PHE A 94 -3.96 -4.17 7.04
N LYS A 95 -2.79 -3.54 7.23
CA LYS A 95 -2.69 -2.20 7.80
C LYS A 95 -3.42 -1.12 6.96
N PRO A 96 -3.15 -0.97 5.65
CA PRO A 96 -3.94 -0.12 4.75
C PRO A 96 -5.46 -0.33 4.78
N CYS A 97 -5.92 -1.57 4.95
CA CYS A 97 -7.35 -1.87 5.02
C CYS A 97 -8.00 -1.36 6.31
N VAL A 98 -7.28 -1.39 7.43
CA VAL A 98 -7.78 -0.84 8.70
C VAL A 98 -7.73 0.68 8.65
N ASP A 99 -6.63 1.24 8.13
CA ASP A 99 -6.44 2.69 8.02
C ASP A 99 -7.49 3.32 7.10
N SER A 100 -7.88 2.67 5.99
CA SER A 100 -8.94 3.18 5.11
C SER A 100 -10.29 3.28 5.82
N ILE A 101 -10.69 2.25 6.57
CA ILE A 101 -11.97 2.25 7.28
C ILE A 101 -12.01 3.39 8.30
N LEU A 102 -10.90 3.62 9.03
CA LEU A 102 -10.81 4.70 10.01
C LEU A 102 -10.85 6.08 9.36
N ILE A 103 -10.01 6.31 8.35
CA ILE A 103 -9.86 7.62 7.71
C ILE A 103 -11.15 8.01 6.98
N PHE A 104 -11.70 7.11 6.15
CA PHE A 104 -12.90 7.41 5.39
C PHE A 104 -14.18 7.34 6.24
N GLY A 105 -14.18 6.56 7.33
CA GLY A 105 -15.25 6.60 8.31
C GLY A 105 -15.36 7.96 9.00
N ILE A 106 -14.22 8.54 9.39
CA ILE A 106 -14.17 9.90 9.97
C ILE A 106 -14.56 10.95 8.92
N MET A 107 -14.08 10.81 7.69
CA MET A 107 -14.44 11.72 6.59
C MET A 107 -15.95 11.70 6.28
N ALA A 108 -16.61 10.54 6.33
CA ALA A 108 -18.06 10.45 6.14
C ALA A 108 -18.84 11.15 7.27
N VAL A 109 -18.44 10.94 8.52
CA VAL A 109 -19.16 11.50 9.70
C VAL A 109 -18.91 12.99 9.85
N VAL A 110 -17.67 13.45 9.71
CA VAL A 110 -17.27 14.85 9.95
C VAL A 110 -17.45 15.70 8.70
N GLY A 111 -17.17 15.13 7.53
CA GLY A 111 -17.21 15.80 6.25
C GLY A 111 -18.54 15.72 5.52
N GLY A 112 -19.53 14.97 6.01
CA GLY A 112 -20.84 14.86 5.37
C GLY A 112 -20.79 14.41 3.90
N VAL A 113 -19.71 13.74 3.49
CA VAL A 113 -19.52 13.22 2.13
C VAL A 113 -20.42 12.01 1.95
N ASP A 114 -20.91 11.80 0.72
CA ASP A 114 -21.75 10.64 0.41
C ASP A 114 -21.02 9.33 0.76
N ILE A 115 -21.73 8.48 1.51
CA ILE A 115 -21.20 7.24 2.08
C ILE A 115 -20.69 6.32 0.97
N LEU A 116 -21.37 6.32 -0.17
CA LEU A 116 -20.99 5.51 -1.32
C LEU A 116 -19.62 5.94 -1.88
N GLN A 117 -19.37 7.25 -2.00
CA GLN A 117 -18.09 7.77 -2.46
C GLN A 117 -16.96 7.43 -1.47
N CYS A 118 -17.20 7.54 -0.17
CA CYS A 118 -16.24 7.14 0.86
C CYS A 118 -15.86 5.66 0.78
N ILE A 119 -16.82 4.76 0.48
CA ILE A 119 -16.54 3.32 0.30
C ILE A 119 -15.61 3.08 -0.89
N PHE A 120 -15.87 3.71 -2.03
CA PHE A 120 -15.03 3.55 -3.21
C PHE A 120 -13.61 4.12 -3.00
N MET A 121 -13.50 5.25 -2.30
CA MET A 121 -12.22 5.82 -1.91
C MET A 121 -11.45 4.94 -0.92
N ALA A 122 -12.14 4.32 0.04
CA ALA A 122 -11.55 3.36 0.96
C ALA A 122 -11.00 2.13 0.24
N LEU A 123 -11.73 1.65 -0.78
CA LEU A 123 -11.29 0.55 -1.63
C LEU A 123 -10.03 0.96 -2.42
N ALA A 124 -10.01 2.15 -3.02
CA ALA A 124 -8.85 2.65 -3.76
C ALA A 124 -7.61 2.81 -2.88
N TYR A 125 -7.78 3.33 -1.66
CA TYR A 125 -6.70 3.46 -0.69
C TYR A 125 -6.17 2.10 -0.20
N SER A 126 -7.05 1.10 -0.07
CA SER A 126 -6.61 -0.24 0.25
C SER A 126 -5.79 -0.85 -0.91
N ALA A 127 -6.27 -0.67 -2.15
CA ALA A 127 -5.62 -1.14 -3.37
C ALA A 127 -4.24 -0.50 -3.60
N SER A 128 -4.09 0.81 -3.35
CA SER A 128 -2.78 1.48 -3.36
C SER A 128 -1.85 0.93 -2.28
N GLY A 129 -2.38 0.60 -1.10
CA GLY A 129 -1.63 -0.11 -0.06
C GLY A 129 -1.05 -1.44 -0.55
N PHE A 130 -1.87 -2.28 -1.19
CA PHE A 130 -1.41 -3.53 -1.80
C PHE A 130 -0.31 -3.30 -2.85
N LEU A 131 -0.49 -2.30 -3.71
CA LEU A 131 0.53 -1.90 -4.69
C LEU A 131 1.86 -1.55 -4.04
N PHE A 132 1.85 -0.70 -3.02
CA PHE A 132 3.07 -0.25 -2.36
C PHE A 132 3.76 -1.36 -1.59
N VAL A 133 3.01 -2.30 -1.01
CA VAL A 133 3.62 -3.51 -0.42
C VAL A 133 4.31 -4.34 -1.51
N GLY A 134 3.65 -4.60 -2.65
CA GLY A 134 4.27 -5.31 -3.77
C GLY A 134 5.52 -4.59 -4.31
N LEU A 135 5.45 -3.26 -4.45
CA LEU A 135 6.57 -2.42 -4.86
C LEU A 135 7.74 -2.50 -3.87
N SER A 136 7.47 -2.51 -2.57
CA SER A 136 8.51 -2.64 -1.55
C SER A 136 9.24 -3.99 -1.58
N VAL A 137 8.57 -5.07 -2.01
CA VAL A 137 9.20 -6.38 -2.27
C VAL A 137 10.09 -6.31 -3.52
N VAL A 138 9.60 -5.70 -4.60
CA VAL A 138 10.38 -5.48 -5.83
C VAL A 138 11.62 -4.63 -5.55
N TYR A 139 11.51 -3.60 -4.71
CA TYR A 139 12.64 -2.79 -4.28
C TYR A 139 13.72 -3.64 -3.63
N GLN A 140 13.36 -4.52 -2.71
CA GLN A 140 14.37 -5.37 -2.05
C GLN A 140 15.07 -6.30 -3.03
N ARG A 141 14.35 -6.80 -4.04
CA ARG A 141 14.94 -7.60 -5.11
C ARG A 141 15.99 -6.86 -5.91
N LEU A 142 15.67 -5.63 -6.33
CA LEU A 142 16.52 -4.88 -7.25
C LEU A 142 17.65 -4.14 -6.54
N LEU A 143 17.48 -3.87 -5.25
CA LEU A 143 18.39 -3.02 -4.48
C LEU A 143 19.38 -3.79 -3.62
N ASN A 144 19.16 -5.07 -3.33
CA ASN A 144 20.14 -5.90 -2.62
C ASN A 144 21.46 -6.06 -3.42
N ASP A 145 21.42 -5.94 -4.75
CA ASP A 145 22.60 -6.07 -5.62
C ASP A 145 23.36 -4.75 -5.86
N GLN A 146 22.91 -3.61 -5.32
CA GLN A 146 23.45 -2.29 -5.71
C GLN A 146 24.21 -1.59 -4.56
N PRO A 147 25.53 -1.35 -4.70
CA PRO A 147 26.32 -0.67 -3.67
C PRO A 147 26.09 0.85 -3.61
N ASN A 148 25.62 1.47 -4.70
CA ASN A 148 25.45 2.93 -4.76
C ASN A 148 24.05 3.39 -4.31
N LYS A 149 23.98 4.04 -3.15
CA LYS A 149 22.74 4.59 -2.55
C LYS A 149 22.01 5.58 -3.46
N ILE A 150 22.73 6.33 -4.29
CA ILE A 150 22.11 7.31 -5.20
C ILE A 150 21.35 6.59 -6.32
N ALA A 151 21.98 5.59 -6.96
CA ALA A 151 21.35 4.79 -8.00
C ALA A 151 20.11 4.04 -7.47
N GLN A 152 20.19 3.56 -6.22
CA GLN A 152 19.07 2.94 -5.52
C GLN A 152 17.84 3.85 -5.41
N VAL A 153 18.03 5.14 -5.12
CA VAL A 153 16.92 6.11 -5.04
C VAL A 153 16.33 6.41 -6.43
N PHE A 154 17.17 6.55 -7.46
CA PHE A 154 16.69 6.81 -8.83
C PHE A 154 15.86 5.65 -9.38
N ILE A 155 16.36 4.41 -9.23
CA ILE A 155 15.60 3.20 -9.58
C ILE A 155 14.31 3.13 -8.76
N GLY A 156 14.41 3.51 -7.48
CA GLY A 156 13.31 3.79 -6.57
C GLY A 156 12.17 4.55 -7.24
N ILE A 157 12.43 5.82 -7.53
CA ILE A 157 11.47 6.77 -8.09
C ILE A 157 10.95 6.30 -9.45
N TYR A 158 11.82 5.74 -10.30
CA TYR A 158 11.42 5.24 -11.61
C TYR A 158 10.37 4.12 -11.51
N LEU A 159 10.57 3.14 -10.63
CA LEU A 159 9.60 2.06 -10.41
C LEU A 159 8.29 2.56 -9.82
N LEU A 160 8.33 3.55 -8.93
CA LEU A 160 7.11 4.16 -8.40
C LEU A 160 6.27 4.76 -9.52
N ILE A 161 6.88 5.55 -10.40
CA ILE A 161 6.17 6.19 -11.52
C ILE A 161 5.61 5.11 -12.44
N LEU A 162 6.40 4.09 -12.76
CA LEU A 162 6.00 3.00 -13.65
C LEU A 162 4.79 2.19 -13.11
N VAL A 163 4.71 2.01 -11.79
CA VAL A 163 3.62 1.24 -11.15
C VAL A 163 2.36 2.09 -10.94
N LEU A 164 2.50 3.37 -10.59
CA LEU A 164 1.34 4.26 -10.38
C LEU A 164 0.73 4.78 -11.69
N ALA A 165 1.56 5.07 -12.70
CA ALA A 165 1.12 5.64 -13.98
C ALA A 165 -0.05 4.88 -14.63
N PRO A 166 -0.03 3.55 -14.80
CA PRO A 166 -1.14 2.82 -15.44
C PRO A 166 -2.44 2.90 -14.65
N GLY A 167 -2.38 2.89 -13.31
CA GLY A 167 -3.58 3.02 -12.46
C GLY A 167 -4.22 4.39 -12.60
N VAL A 168 -3.41 5.46 -12.53
CA VAL A 168 -3.89 6.83 -12.67
C VAL A 168 -4.40 7.09 -14.09
N ALA A 169 -3.64 6.67 -15.11
CA ALA A 169 -4.05 6.81 -16.51
C ALA A 169 -5.38 6.11 -16.79
N ALA A 170 -5.58 4.88 -16.30
CA ALA A 170 -6.84 4.16 -16.46
C ALA A 170 -8.02 4.92 -15.83
N SER A 171 -7.85 5.47 -14.63
CA SER A 171 -8.91 6.26 -13.98
C SER A 171 -9.27 7.53 -14.73
N VAL A 172 -8.27 8.27 -15.23
CA VAL A 172 -8.49 9.52 -15.98
C VAL A 172 -9.17 9.23 -17.32
N LEU A 173 -8.69 8.24 -18.07
CA LEU A 173 -9.26 7.87 -19.37
C LEU A 173 -10.72 7.43 -19.23
N ILE A 174 -11.03 6.58 -18.26
CA ILE A 174 -12.40 6.08 -18.08
C ILE A 174 -13.34 7.21 -17.64
N THR A 175 -12.87 8.12 -16.79
CA THR A 175 -13.66 9.27 -16.36
C THR A 175 -13.96 10.23 -17.51
N VAL A 176 -12.99 10.47 -18.41
CA VAL A 176 -13.15 11.40 -19.55
C VAL A 176 -14.00 10.80 -20.68
N TYR A 177 -13.85 9.50 -20.97
CA TYR A 177 -14.46 8.90 -22.17
C TYR A 177 -15.76 8.14 -21.91
N VAL A 178 -16.02 7.67 -20.69
CA VAL A 178 -17.10 6.69 -20.44
C VAL A 178 -18.16 7.18 -19.44
N LEU A 179 -17.78 8.04 -18.48
CA LEU A 179 -18.69 8.39 -17.38
C LEU A 179 -19.48 9.70 -17.62
N PRO A 180 -20.81 9.70 -17.45
CA PRO A 180 -21.60 10.92 -17.33
C PRO A 180 -21.38 11.60 -15.97
N GLU A 181 -21.63 12.91 -15.86
CA GLU A 181 -21.36 13.71 -14.66
C GLU A 181 -22.02 13.17 -13.38
N SER A 182 -23.12 12.43 -13.49
CA SER A 182 -23.83 11.80 -12.38
C SER A 182 -23.12 10.60 -11.77
N LEU A 183 -22.18 9.98 -12.47
CA LEU A 183 -21.49 8.74 -12.08
C LEU A 183 -20.02 8.95 -11.69
N ILE A 184 -19.58 10.20 -11.53
CA ILE A 184 -18.18 10.56 -11.23
C ILE A 184 -17.63 9.83 -9.98
N PHE A 185 -18.48 9.46 -9.02
CA PHE A 185 -18.09 8.67 -7.84
C PHE A 185 -17.42 7.31 -8.18
N LEU A 186 -17.68 6.75 -9.36
CA LEU A 186 -17.14 5.47 -9.82
C LEU A 186 -15.73 5.58 -10.44
N SER A 187 -15.19 6.80 -10.58
CA SER A 187 -13.87 7.08 -11.18
C SER A 187 -12.70 6.34 -10.52
N THR A 188 -12.83 5.98 -9.25
CA THR A 188 -11.80 5.28 -8.47
C THR A 188 -11.79 3.76 -8.70
N LEU A 189 -12.88 3.19 -9.21
CA LEU A 189 -13.01 1.76 -9.48
C LEU A 189 -11.95 1.24 -10.49
N PRO A 190 -11.74 1.87 -11.67
CA PRO A 190 -10.68 1.42 -12.58
C PRO A 190 -9.29 1.50 -11.97
N TYR A 191 -9.01 2.53 -11.14
CA TYR A 191 -7.76 2.61 -10.41
C TYR A 191 -7.57 1.38 -9.51
N THR A 192 -8.61 0.97 -8.77
CA THR A 192 -8.54 -0.18 -7.84
C THR A 192 -8.27 -1.51 -8.55
N ILE A 193 -8.87 -1.73 -9.72
CA ILE A 193 -8.69 -2.97 -10.47
C ILE A 193 -7.27 -3.04 -11.03
N VAL A 194 -6.83 -1.98 -11.70
CA VAL A 194 -5.50 -1.93 -12.33
C VAL A 194 -4.41 -2.04 -11.27
N SER A 195 -4.57 -1.36 -10.13
CA SER A 195 -3.64 -1.44 -9.01
C SER A 195 -3.56 -2.84 -8.41
N MET A 196 -4.69 -3.52 -8.19
CA MET A 196 -4.68 -4.90 -7.71
C MET A 196 -4.01 -5.86 -8.70
N LEU A 197 -4.28 -5.72 -10.00
CA LEU A 197 -3.66 -6.56 -11.04
C LEU A 197 -2.13 -6.39 -11.07
N ILE A 198 -1.64 -5.15 -11.03
CA ILE A 198 -0.20 -4.88 -11.03
C ILE A 198 0.44 -5.39 -9.73
N ALA A 199 -0.22 -5.23 -8.59
CA ALA A 199 0.25 -5.79 -7.32
C ALA A 199 0.43 -7.32 -7.43
N PHE A 200 -0.56 -8.02 -7.99
CA PHE A 200 -0.48 -9.46 -8.19
C PHE A 200 0.67 -9.88 -9.12
N ILE A 201 0.87 -9.14 -10.22
CA ILE A 201 1.99 -9.36 -11.14
C ILE A 201 3.33 -9.16 -10.43
N MET A 202 3.47 -8.13 -9.60
CA MET A 202 4.71 -7.87 -8.83
C MET A 202 5.01 -9.00 -7.84
N PHE A 203 4.00 -9.49 -7.11
CA PHE A 203 4.16 -10.63 -6.21
C PHE A 203 4.54 -11.91 -6.96
N PHE A 204 3.92 -12.16 -8.11
CA PHE A 204 4.25 -13.30 -8.95
C PHE A 204 5.68 -13.21 -9.49
N ALA A 205 6.11 -12.04 -9.96
CA ALA A 205 7.46 -11.81 -10.44
C ALA A 205 8.50 -12.06 -9.35
N CYS A 206 8.22 -11.71 -8.08
CA CYS A 206 9.14 -11.85 -6.96
C CYS A 206 9.17 -13.23 -6.28
N ARG A 207 8.54 -14.26 -6.88
CA ARG A 207 8.44 -15.61 -6.29
C ARG A 207 9.80 -16.22 -5.91
N ASN A 208 10.85 -15.91 -6.66
CA ASN A 208 12.20 -16.46 -6.49
C ASN A 208 13.15 -15.50 -5.74
N LEU A 209 12.63 -14.50 -5.03
CA LEU A 209 13.48 -13.51 -4.35
C LEU A 209 14.41 -14.16 -3.31
N LEU A 210 13.88 -15.01 -2.43
CA LEU A 210 14.67 -15.61 -1.35
C LEU A 210 15.53 -16.80 -1.82
N ASP A 211 15.14 -17.47 -2.91
CA ASP A 211 15.97 -18.55 -3.47
C ASP A 211 17.29 -18.01 -4.07
N ARG A 212 17.33 -16.72 -4.46
CA ARG A 212 18.53 -16.08 -4.99
C ARG A 212 19.45 -15.49 -3.93
N SER A 213 18.92 -14.99 -2.81
CA SER A 213 19.74 -14.45 -1.72
C SER A 213 20.64 -15.52 -1.08
N ASP A 214 20.23 -16.78 -1.10
CA ASP A 214 21.03 -17.91 -0.58
C ASP A 214 22.31 -18.17 -1.39
N TYR A 215 22.39 -17.69 -2.64
CA TYR A 215 23.59 -17.82 -3.48
C TYR A 215 24.61 -16.70 -3.26
N SER A 216 24.18 -15.52 -2.79
CA SER A 216 25.08 -14.38 -2.59
C SER A 216 25.97 -14.51 -1.35
N GLU A 217 25.59 -15.31 -0.35
CA GLU A 217 26.41 -15.57 0.84
C GLU A 217 27.49 -16.66 0.63
N ARG A 218 27.60 -17.24 -0.58
CA ARG A 218 28.63 -18.25 -0.93
C ARG A 218 29.77 -17.71 -1.79
N ILE A 219 29.89 -16.39 -1.96
CA ILE A 219 31.00 -15.72 -2.65
C ILE A 219 31.71 -14.84 -1.62
#